data_AF-A0A7R8VNA0-F1
#
_entry.id   AF-A0A7R8VNA0-F1
#
_cell.length_a   1.000
_cell.length_b   1.000
_cell.length_c   1.000
_cell.angle_alpha   90.00
_cell.angle_beta   90.00
_cell.angle_gamma   90.00
#
_symmetry.space_group_name_H-M   'P 1'
#
loop_
_entity.id
_entity.type
_entity.pdbx_description
1 polymer ?
#
loop_
_entity_poly.entity_id
_entity_poly.type
_entity_poly.pdbx_seq_one_letter_code
_entity_poly.pdbx_strand_id
1 'polypeptide(L)'
;MCPRYWHRSLNPKKLIEVKFSHLSRNMTLQRTLKLYKLPEKTKTPGFRKLTENDLPRAHKLVAGLDYQGLGGLSNNSFIFQFLERFDLAPIFTEEEFRHWFLPQSGIVDCFTVDSGTELTDLVSYYTLPSTVMHHPTHKMLKAAYSFYNVSTKTGWLDLMSDALVSAKNNGFDVFNALDLMENKEFLEELKFGIGDGNLQYYLYNWRCPPVPPQKVIHYTF
;
A
#
# COMPACT_ATOMS: atom_id res chain seq x y z
N MET A 1 3.12 -10.57 -17.02
CA MET A 1 2.22 -9.64 -16.29
C MET A 1 2.99 -8.35 -16.10
N CYS A 2 2.45 -7.18 -16.49
CA CYS A 2 3.23 -5.94 -16.57
C CYS A 2 2.55 -4.77 -15.82
N PRO A 3 2.37 -4.85 -14.49
CA PRO A 3 1.97 -3.69 -13.72
C PRO A 3 3.04 -2.59 -13.78
N ARG A 4 2.57 -1.35 -13.79
CA ARG A 4 3.37 -0.14 -13.86
C ARG A 4 3.44 0.53 -12.50
N TYR A 5 4.60 1.10 -12.19
CA TYR A 5 4.75 1.93 -11.01
C TYR A 5 4.06 3.27 -11.17
N TRP A 6 3.49 3.75 -10.07
CA TRP A 6 2.90 5.06 -9.91
C TRP A 6 3.50 5.72 -8.68
N HIS A 7 3.70 7.03 -8.75
CA HIS A 7 4.39 7.80 -7.73
C HIS A 7 3.55 8.98 -7.27
N ARG A 8 3.40 9.12 -5.95
CA ARG A 8 2.75 10.27 -5.31
C ARG A 8 3.76 11.05 -4.48
N SER A 9 4.03 12.29 -4.89
CA SER A 9 4.99 13.17 -4.21
C SER A 9 4.51 13.62 -2.83
N LEU A 10 5.18 13.19 -1.75
CA LEU A 10 4.88 13.65 -0.39
C LEU A 10 5.75 14.87 -0.01
N ASN A 11 6.96 14.94 -0.57
CA ASN A 11 7.90 16.05 -0.42
C ASN A 11 8.37 16.58 -1.79
N PRO A 12 7.51 17.29 -2.55
CA PRO A 12 7.83 17.68 -3.92
C PRO A 12 9.11 18.53 -4.03
N LYS A 13 9.40 19.37 -3.04
CA LYS A 13 10.61 20.19 -3.02
C LYS A 13 11.87 19.32 -3.05
N LYS A 14 11.98 18.36 -2.13
CA LYS A 14 13.13 17.45 -2.09
C LYS A 14 13.23 16.60 -3.35
N LEU A 15 12.11 16.07 -3.84
CA LEU A 15 12.10 15.22 -5.04
C LEU A 15 12.61 15.97 -6.28
N ILE A 16 12.29 17.25 -6.41
CA ILE A 16 12.80 18.11 -7.49
C ILE A 16 14.30 18.42 -7.29
N GLU A 17 14.72 18.74 -6.07
CA GLU A 17 16.12 19.04 -5.74
C GLU A 17 17.05 17.85 -6.05
N VAL A 18 16.63 16.63 -5.72
CA VAL A 18 17.40 15.40 -5.99
C VAL A 18 17.17 14.83 -7.40
N LYS A 19 16.41 15.52 -8.25
CA LYS A 19 16.08 15.11 -9.63
C LYS A 19 15.35 13.76 -9.73
N PHE A 20 14.63 13.36 -8.69
CA PHE A 20 13.71 12.23 -8.74
C PHE A 20 12.47 12.59 -9.58
N SER A 21 12.00 13.83 -9.49
CA SER A 21 10.91 14.35 -10.30
C SER A 21 11.25 15.72 -10.88
N HIS A 22 10.47 16.15 -11.89
CA HIS A 22 10.66 17.42 -12.57
C HIS A 22 9.37 18.26 -12.54
N LEU A 23 9.53 19.59 -12.60
CA LEU A 23 8.39 20.49 -12.83
C LEU A 23 7.89 20.31 -14.26
N SER A 24 6.59 20.05 -14.41
CA SER A 24 5.95 20.06 -15.72
C SER A 24 5.89 21.47 -16.31
N ARG A 25 5.66 21.56 -17.63
CA ARG A 25 5.52 22.85 -18.32
C ARG A 25 4.45 23.69 -17.62
N ASN A 26 4.75 24.97 -17.39
CA ASN A 26 3.88 25.95 -16.72
C ASN A 26 3.62 25.74 -15.20
N MET A 27 4.36 24.82 -14.56
CA MET A 27 4.33 24.66 -13.10
C MET A 27 5.48 25.38 -12.41
N THR A 28 5.17 26.03 -11.28
CA THR A 28 6.17 26.57 -10.35
C THR A 28 6.26 25.68 -9.12
N LEU A 29 7.37 25.73 -8.38
CA LEU A 29 7.53 24.97 -7.13
C LEU A 29 6.37 25.21 -6.16
N GLN A 30 5.93 26.47 -6.01
CA GLN A 30 4.80 26.83 -5.14
C GLN A 30 3.48 26.17 -5.59
N ARG A 31 3.20 26.18 -6.91
CA ARG A 31 2.02 25.50 -7.46
C ARG A 31 2.08 24.00 -7.23
N THR A 32 3.24 23.38 -7.40
CA THR A 32 3.45 21.95 -7.17
C THR A 32 3.26 21.57 -5.70
N LEU A 33 3.80 22.38 -4.77
CA LEU A 33 3.59 22.20 -3.34
C LEU A 33 2.11 22.32 -2.96
N LYS A 34 1.39 23.28 -3.54
CA LYS A 34 -0.06 23.45 -3.32
C LYS A 34 -0.85 22.27 -3.89
N LEU A 35 -0.50 21.81 -5.10
CA LEU A 35 -1.17 20.69 -5.77
C LEU A 35 -1.09 19.41 -4.94
N TYR A 36 0.09 19.13 -4.38
CA TYR A 36 0.36 17.89 -3.66
C TYR A 36 0.14 17.97 -2.15
N LYS A 37 -0.30 19.13 -1.62
CA LYS A 37 -0.56 19.33 -0.20
C LYS A 37 -1.57 18.31 0.32
N LEU A 38 -1.19 17.65 1.41
CA LEU A 38 -2.03 16.76 2.21
C LEU A 38 -2.38 17.42 3.56
N PRO A 39 -3.51 17.05 4.19
CA PRO A 39 -3.84 17.49 5.55
C PRO A 39 -2.80 16.95 6.56
N GLU A 40 -2.89 17.43 7.80
CA GLU A 40 -1.99 17.02 8.89
C GLU A 40 -2.51 15.80 9.65
N LYS A 41 -3.83 15.62 9.69
CA LYS A 41 -4.51 14.53 10.39
C LYS A 41 -5.30 13.68 9.40
N THR A 42 -5.38 12.40 9.71
CA THR A 42 -6.27 11.46 9.03
C THR A 42 -7.73 11.83 9.32
N LYS A 43 -8.63 11.44 8.41
CA LYS A 43 -10.06 11.78 8.50
C LYS A 43 -10.93 10.62 8.93
N THR A 44 -10.55 9.39 8.59
CA THR A 44 -11.34 8.19 8.85
C THR A 44 -11.36 7.90 10.36
N PRO A 45 -12.55 7.91 11.00
CA PRO A 45 -12.67 7.54 12.42
C PRO A 45 -12.17 6.11 12.65
N GLY A 46 -11.43 5.90 13.73
CA GLY A 46 -10.88 4.58 14.05
C GLY A 46 -9.63 4.19 13.25
N PHE A 47 -9.16 5.03 12.31
CA PHE A 47 -7.90 4.81 11.61
C PHE A 47 -6.71 4.92 12.59
N ARG A 48 -6.02 3.81 12.82
CA ARG A 48 -4.89 3.73 13.75
C ARG A 48 -3.88 2.67 13.31
N LYS A 49 -2.68 2.69 13.89
CA LYS A 49 -1.69 1.62 13.66
C LYS A 49 -2.22 0.27 14.13
N LEU A 50 -1.90 -0.78 13.38
CA LEU A 50 -2.13 -2.16 13.75
C LEU A 50 -1.33 -2.48 15.02
N THR A 51 -1.95 -3.17 15.97
CA THR A 51 -1.30 -3.66 17.19
C THR A 51 -1.30 -5.18 17.23
N GLU A 52 -0.56 -5.77 18.16
CA GLU A 52 -0.48 -7.23 18.29
C GLU A 52 -1.83 -7.87 18.62
N ASN A 53 -2.67 -7.19 19.42
CA ASN A 53 -4.03 -7.64 19.75
C ASN A 53 -4.98 -7.65 18.54
N ASP A 54 -4.61 -6.96 17.46
CA ASP A 54 -5.42 -6.89 16.24
C ASP A 54 -5.12 -8.03 15.28
N LEU A 55 -4.00 -8.75 15.44
CA LEU A 55 -3.52 -9.72 14.48
C LEU A 55 -4.55 -10.80 14.11
N PRO A 56 -5.28 -11.43 15.05
CA PRO A 56 -6.28 -12.44 14.67
C PRO A 56 -7.40 -11.85 13.80
N ARG A 57 -7.87 -10.64 14.14
CA ARG A 57 -8.94 -9.96 13.40
C ARG A 57 -8.45 -9.45 12.04
N ALA A 58 -7.23 -8.95 11.97
CA ALA A 58 -6.62 -8.45 10.75
C ALA A 58 -6.23 -9.57 9.78
N HIS A 59 -5.71 -10.69 10.30
CA HIS A 59 -5.44 -11.89 9.51
C HIS A 59 -6.74 -12.44 8.92
N LYS A 60 -7.80 -12.53 9.72
CA LYS A 60 -9.14 -12.91 9.24
C LYS A 60 -9.66 -11.98 8.14
N LEU A 61 -9.46 -10.67 8.27
CA LEU A 61 -9.86 -9.67 7.25
C LEU A 61 -9.10 -9.85 5.92
N VAL A 62 -7.80 -10.19 5.97
CA VAL A 62 -6.95 -10.30 4.77
C VAL A 62 -7.00 -11.70 4.17
N ALA A 63 -6.76 -12.72 4.99
CA ALA A 63 -6.63 -14.12 4.57
C ALA A 63 -7.96 -14.88 4.50
N GLY A 64 -9.01 -14.42 5.20
CA GLY A 64 -10.31 -15.11 5.21
C GLY A 64 -10.32 -16.45 5.95
N LEU A 65 -9.24 -16.83 6.63
CA LEU A 65 -9.11 -18.11 7.33
C LEU A 65 -9.35 -17.93 8.83
N ASP A 66 -10.41 -18.56 9.36
CA ASP A 66 -10.37 -18.99 10.75
C ASP A 66 -9.36 -20.14 10.82
N TYR A 67 -8.13 -19.86 11.25
CA TYR A 67 -7.06 -20.86 11.33
C TYR A 67 -7.31 -21.78 12.54
N GLN A 68 -8.35 -22.61 12.44
CA GLN A 68 -8.48 -23.85 13.19
C GLN A 68 -8.55 -24.99 12.17
N GLY A 69 -7.38 -25.60 11.93
CA GLY A 69 -7.15 -26.94 11.39
C GLY A 69 -8.10 -27.51 10.34
N LEU A 70 -7.54 -27.91 9.19
CA LEU A 70 -8.06 -28.92 8.25
C LEU A 70 -9.51 -29.39 8.53
N GLY A 71 -10.48 -28.79 7.84
CA GLY A 71 -11.78 -29.41 7.64
C GLY A 71 -12.97 -28.51 7.93
N GLY A 72 -13.50 -27.90 6.88
CA GLY A 72 -14.85 -27.36 6.93
C GLY A 72 -15.06 -26.19 5.99
N LEU A 73 -15.49 -26.50 4.76
CA LEU A 73 -16.29 -25.58 3.95
C LEU A 73 -17.59 -25.27 4.72
N SER A 74 -17.53 -24.30 5.63
CA SER A 74 -18.72 -23.74 6.27
C SER A 74 -19.20 -22.58 5.41
N ASN A 75 -20.23 -22.84 4.62
CA ASN A 75 -20.82 -21.92 3.64
C ASN A 75 -21.65 -20.78 4.28
N ASN A 76 -21.38 -20.41 5.54
CA ASN A 76 -22.21 -19.46 6.31
C ASN A 76 -21.38 -18.49 7.14
N SER A 77 -20.52 -17.70 6.49
CA SER A 77 -20.02 -16.47 7.12
C SER A 77 -19.76 -15.37 6.11
N PHE A 78 -20.42 -14.24 6.36
CA PHE A 78 -20.37 -12.96 5.63
C PHE A 78 -19.00 -12.26 5.75
N ILE A 79 -17.89 -13.00 5.58
CA ILE A 79 -16.53 -12.47 5.69
C ILE A 79 -15.94 -12.40 4.29
N PHE A 80 -15.62 -11.17 3.88
CA PHE A 80 -14.99 -10.88 2.60
C PHE A 80 -13.62 -11.58 2.50
N GLN A 81 -13.51 -12.53 1.57
CA GLN A 81 -12.27 -13.26 1.30
C GLN A 81 -11.39 -12.43 0.36
N PHE A 82 -10.65 -11.44 0.88
CA PHE A 82 -9.91 -10.50 0.04
C PHE A 82 -8.96 -11.20 -0.95
N LEU A 83 -8.14 -12.14 -0.45
CA LEU A 83 -7.16 -12.88 -1.25
C LEU A 83 -7.79 -13.90 -2.22
N GLU A 84 -8.94 -14.49 -1.89
CA GLU A 84 -9.61 -15.49 -2.76
C GLU A 84 -10.19 -14.88 -4.05
N ARG A 85 -10.27 -13.55 -4.15
CA ARG A 85 -10.74 -12.85 -5.36
C ARG A 85 -9.71 -12.85 -6.49
N PHE A 86 -8.49 -13.26 -6.20
CA PHE A 86 -7.34 -13.23 -7.10
C PHE A 86 -6.91 -14.64 -7.51
N ASP A 87 -6.47 -14.79 -8.76
CA ASP A 87 -6.07 -16.07 -9.33
C ASP A 87 -4.66 -16.50 -8.85
N LEU A 88 -3.86 -15.53 -8.38
CA LEU A 88 -2.54 -15.74 -7.78
C LEU A 88 -2.40 -14.90 -6.50
N ALA A 89 -2.39 -15.57 -5.36
CA ALA A 89 -2.26 -14.97 -4.04
C ALA A 89 -1.38 -15.83 -3.11
N PRO A 90 -0.55 -15.23 -2.24
CA PRO A 90 0.03 -15.96 -1.12
C PRO A 90 -1.05 -16.31 -0.10
N ILE A 91 -0.88 -17.43 0.58
CA ILE A 91 -1.67 -17.77 1.76
C ILE A 91 -0.74 -17.58 2.95
N PHE A 92 -1.17 -16.78 3.93
CA PHE A 92 -0.36 -16.49 5.11
C PHE A 92 -0.83 -17.33 6.30
N THR A 93 0.09 -17.96 7.03
CA THR A 93 -0.17 -18.38 8.41
C THR A 93 -0.27 -17.17 9.35
N GLU A 94 -0.70 -17.37 10.58
CA GLU A 94 -0.73 -16.27 11.58
C GLU A 94 0.69 -15.72 11.85
N GLU A 95 1.70 -16.60 11.92
CA GLU A 95 3.08 -16.21 12.13
C GLU A 95 3.64 -15.41 10.95
N GLU A 96 3.35 -15.84 9.73
CA GLU A 96 3.74 -15.11 8.51
C GLU A 96 3.02 -13.76 8.44
N PHE A 97 1.72 -13.73 8.74
CA PHE A 97 0.97 -12.48 8.78
C PHE A 97 1.54 -11.52 9.83
N ARG A 98 1.85 -12.00 11.03
CA ARG A 98 2.54 -11.21 12.06
C ARG A 98 3.87 -10.67 11.54
N HIS A 99 4.68 -11.50 10.88
CA HIS A 99 5.97 -11.10 10.35
C HIS A 99 5.86 -9.97 9.31
N TRP A 100 4.92 -10.09 8.38
CA TRP A 100 4.78 -9.16 7.25
C TRP A 100 3.98 -7.89 7.58
N PHE A 101 3.05 -7.94 8.54
CA PHE A 101 2.08 -6.85 8.76
C PHE A 101 2.24 -6.14 10.11
N LEU A 102 2.83 -6.76 11.13
CA LEU A 102 3.01 -6.08 12.42
C LEU A 102 3.97 -4.88 12.22
N PRO A 103 3.58 -3.64 12.56
CA PRO A 103 4.40 -2.47 12.27
C PRO A 103 5.79 -2.53 12.92
N GLN A 104 6.82 -2.31 12.12
CA GLN A 104 8.22 -2.27 12.52
C GLN A 104 8.84 -0.99 11.98
N SER A 105 9.38 -0.15 12.88
CA SER A 105 9.85 1.18 12.52
C SER A 105 10.94 1.12 11.45
N GLY A 106 10.73 1.82 10.34
CA GLY A 106 11.65 1.87 9.21
C GLY A 106 11.65 0.62 8.32
N ILE A 107 10.73 -0.33 8.56
CA ILE A 107 10.59 -1.56 7.76
C ILE A 107 9.19 -1.59 7.15
N VAL A 108 8.15 -1.73 7.98
CA VAL A 108 6.76 -1.81 7.54
C VAL A 108 5.85 -1.03 8.48
N ASP A 109 4.91 -0.28 7.91
CA ASP A 109 3.82 0.32 8.65
C ASP A 109 2.51 -0.31 8.16
N CYS A 110 1.62 -0.61 9.10
CA CYS A 110 0.30 -1.16 8.84
C CYS A 110 -0.72 -0.45 9.74
N PHE A 111 -1.86 -0.11 9.16
CA PHE A 111 -2.94 0.61 9.82
C PHE A 111 -4.25 -0.10 9.57
N THR A 112 -5.17 0.02 10.53
CA THR A 112 -6.50 -0.54 10.46
C THR A 112 -7.54 0.52 10.81
N VAL A 113 -8.77 0.29 10.35
CA VAL A 113 -9.94 1.06 10.76
C VAL A 113 -10.75 0.21 11.74
N ASP A 114 -10.82 0.67 12.99
CA ASP A 114 -11.55 -0.02 14.06
C ASP A 114 -12.92 0.63 14.28
N SER A 115 -13.99 -0.13 14.04
CA SER A 115 -15.36 0.33 14.29
C SER A 115 -15.76 0.26 15.77
N GLY A 116 -14.89 -0.29 16.63
CA GLY A 116 -15.15 -0.64 18.02
C GLY A 116 -15.60 -2.09 18.21
N THR A 117 -16.16 -2.72 17.18
CA THR A 117 -16.58 -4.14 17.21
C THR A 117 -15.66 -5.02 16.37
N GLU A 118 -15.23 -4.52 15.21
CA GLU A 118 -14.43 -5.27 14.24
C GLU A 118 -13.45 -4.34 13.52
N LEU A 119 -12.43 -4.94 12.90
CA LEU A 119 -11.56 -4.22 11.97
C LEU A 119 -12.18 -4.29 10.59
N THR A 120 -12.44 -3.14 9.99
CA THR A 120 -13.19 -3.06 8.73
C THR A 120 -12.25 -2.93 7.54
N ASP A 121 -11.17 -2.18 7.70
CA ASP A 121 -10.27 -1.83 6.62
C ASP A 121 -8.81 -1.97 7.09
N LEU A 122 -7.90 -2.23 6.16
CA LEU A 122 -6.47 -2.35 6.41
C LEU A 122 -5.67 -1.67 5.29
N VAL A 123 -4.62 -0.94 5.65
CA VAL A 123 -3.63 -0.44 4.68
C VAL A 123 -2.23 -0.70 5.19
N SER A 124 -1.33 -1.06 4.28
CA SER A 124 0.06 -1.30 4.63
C SER A 124 1.02 -0.78 3.57
N TYR A 125 2.20 -0.37 4.03
CA TYR A 125 3.30 0.02 3.16
C TYR A 125 4.64 -0.29 3.83
N TYR A 126 5.63 -0.67 3.01
CA TYR A 126 6.99 -0.91 3.48
C TYR A 126 7.91 0.25 3.09
N THR A 127 9.00 0.37 3.84
CA THR A 127 10.02 1.40 3.65
C THR A 127 11.11 0.86 2.74
N LEU A 128 11.39 1.58 1.65
CA LEU A 128 12.57 1.33 0.83
C LEU A 128 13.39 2.63 0.71
N PRO A 129 14.50 2.74 1.45
CA PRO A 129 15.38 3.89 1.31
C PRO A 129 16.22 3.76 0.05
N SER A 130 16.40 4.87 -0.67
CA SER A 130 17.33 4.97 -1.80
C SER A 130 18.43 6.00 -1.51
N THR A 131 19.67 5.63 -1.77
CA THR A 131 20.81 6.56 -1.63
C THR A 131 20.74 7.64 -2.70
N VAL A 132 20.86 8.91 -2.29
CA VAL A 132 20.95 10.04 -3.22
C VAL A 132 22.42 10.28 -3.55
N MET A 133 22.78 10.05 -4.81
CA MET A 133 24.16 10.17 -5.26
C MET A 133 24.55 11.65 -5.47
N HIS A 134 25.72 12.02 -4.95
CA HIS A 134 26.41 13.30 -5.21
C HIS A 134 25.62 14.58 -4.86
N HIS A 135 24.61 14.52 -3.98
CA HIS A 135 23.88 15.70 -3.54
C HIS A 135 24.48 16.27 -2.23
N PRO A 136 24.68 17.61 -2.11
CA PRO A 136 25.36 18.21 -0.97
C PRO A 136 24.59 18.03 0.34
N THR A 137 23.27 18.23 0.32
CA THR A 137 22.41 18.20 1.52
C THR A 137 21.66 16.87 1.70
N HIS A 138 20.91 16.42 0.71
CA HIS A 138 20.14 15.16 0.77
C HIS A 138 21.02 13.94 0.52
N LYS A 139 21.03 12.98 1.47
CA LYS A 139 21.78 11.72 1.33
C LYS A 139 20.90 10.50 1.05
N MET A 140 19.63 10.58 1.40
CA MET A 140 18.69 9.47 1.31
C MET A 140 17.31 9.99 0.88
N LEU A 141 16.64 9.22 0.05
CA LEU A 141 15.24 9.38 -0.32
C LEU A 141 14.46 8.24 0.34
N LYS A 142 13.50 8.59 1.20
CA LYS A 142 12.69 7.62 1.94
C LYS A 142 11.39 7.39 1.18
N ALA A 143 11.27 6.26 0.49
CA ALA A 143 10.08 5.91 -0.26
C ALA A 143 9.21 4.90 0.50
N ALA A 144 7.90 5.14 0.52
CA ALA A 144 6.90 4.18 0.98
C ALA A 144 6.42 3.41 -0.25
N TYR A 145 6.35 2.08 -0.17
CA TYR A 145 5.79 1.25 -1.22
C TYR A 145 4.52 0.61 -0.70
N SER A 146 3.39 0.87 -1.37
CA SER A 146 2.11 0.24 -1.10
C SER A 146 2.28 -1.27 -1.09
N PHE A 147 1.74 -1.90 -0.06
CA PHE A 147 1.73 -3.34 0.12
C PHE A 147 0.28 -3.83 -0.02
N TYR A 148 -0.23 -4.63 0.91
CA TYR A 148 -1.60 -5.13 0.86
C TYR A 148 -2.57 -4.12 1.50
N ASN A 149 -3.66 -3.81 0.81
CA ASN A 149 -4.70 -2.91 1.28
C ASN A 149 -6.07 -3.58 1.10
N VAL A 150 -6.95 -3.46 2.09
CA VAL A 150 -8.31 -4.01 2.10
C VAL A 150 -9.27 -2.89 2.47
N SER A 151 -10.20 -2.58 1.57
CA SER A 151 -11.26 -1.57 1.74
C SER A 151 -12.60 -2.28 1.74
N THR A 152 -13.36 -2.20 2.83
CA THR A 152 -14.71 -2.79 2.94
C THR A 152 -15.78 -1.75 3.26
N LYS A 153 -15.55 -0.89 4.27
CA LYS A 153 -16.52 0.15 4.69
C LYS A 153 -16.04 1.54 4.34
N THR A 154 -14.74 1.77 4.46
CA THR A 154 -14.14 3.05 4.05
C THR A 154 -13.97 3.04 2.53
N GLY A 155 -14.28 4.14 1.85
CA GLY A 155 -14.02 4.27 0.41
C GLY A 155 -12.53 4.34 0.12
N TRP A 156 -12.08 3.76 -0.99
CA TRP A 156 -10.66 3.70 -1.38
C TRP A 156 -9.95 5.06 -1.35
N LEU A 157 -10.63 6.11 -1.80
CA LEU A 157 -10.08 7.47 -1.80
C LEU A 157 -9.76 7.98 -0.40
N ASP A 158 -10.67 7.77 0.57
CA ASP A 158 -10.48 8.22 1.94
C ASP A 158 -9.42 7.37 2.66
N LEU A 159 -9.50 6.05 2.50
CA LEU A 159 -8.58 5.11 3.12
C LEU A 159 -7.13 5.34 2.65
N MET A 160 -6.91 5.46 1.34
CA MET A 160 -5.58 5.71 0.79
C MET A 160 -5.13 7.15 0.99
N SER A 161 -6.03 8.13 1.06
CA SER A 161 -5.69 9.49 1.49
C SER A 161 -5.10 9.48 2.90
N ASP A 162 -5.69 8.72 3.83
CA ASP A 162 -5.19 8.60 5.21
C ASP A 162 -3.86 7.84 5.27
N ALA A 163 -3.63 6.86 4.40
CA ALA A 163 -2.33 6.22 4.23
C ALA A 163 -1.25 7.23 3.78
N LEU A 164 -1.55 8.09 2.80
CA LEU A 164 -0.64 9.14 2.33
C LEU A 164 -0.33 10.17 3.42
N VAL A 165 -1.34 10.56 4.22
CA VAL A 165 -1.15 11.45 5.37
C VAL A 165 -0.22 10.81 6.39
N SER A 166 -0.45 9.53 6.71
CA SER A 166 0.38 8.79 7.65
C SER A 166 1.82 8.65 7.18
N ALA A 167 2.03 8.34 5.90
CA ALA A 167 3.37 8.28 5.31
C ALA A 167 4.07 9.65 5.32
N LYS A 168 3.35 10.74 4.98
CA LYS A 168 3.91 12.10 5.07
C LYS A 168 4.33 12.43 6.50
N ASN A 169 3.49 12.12 7.49
CA ASN A 169 3.77 12.37 8.91
C ASN A 169 4.96 11.51 9.42
N ASN A 170 5.17 10.33 8.85
CA ASN A 170 6.31 9.46 9.12
C ASN A 170 7.58 9.85 8.32
N GLY A 171 7.58 11.02 7.68
CA GLY A 171 8.74 11.61 7.01
C GLY A 171 9.11 10.96 5.68
N PHE A 172 8.17 10.30 5.00
CA PHE A 172 8.39 9.78 3.66
C PHE A 172 8.36 10.90 2.60
N ASP A 173 9.18 10.74 1.57
CA ASP A 173 9.32 11.72 0.49
C ASP A 173 8.39 11.43 -0.69
N VAL A 174 8.11 10.16 -0.94
CA VAL A 174 7.27 9.67 -2.04
C VAL A 174 6.53 8.41 -1.60
N PHE A 175 5.31 8.23 -2.12
CA PHE A 175 4.53 7.02 -1.97
C PHE A 175 4.39 6.35 -3.33
N ASN A 176 4.82 5.10 -3.43
CA ASN A 176 4.83 4.29 -4.64
C ASN A 176 3.72 3.25 -4.56
N ALA A 177 3.02 3.04 -5.66
CA ALA A 177 2.03 1.97 -5.79
C ALA A 177 2.14 1.36 -7.19
N LEU A 178 1.80 0.08 -7.32
CA LEU A 178 1.61 -0.56 -8.62
C LEU A 178 0.14 -0.45 -9.03
N ASP A 179 -0.16 -0.42 -10.31
CA ASP A 179 -1.54 -0.53 -10.82
C ASP A 179 -2.08 -1.98 -10.79
N LEU A 180 -1.82 -2.64 -9.67
CA LEU A 180 -2.33 -3.95 -9.28
C LEU A 180 -3.66 -3.81 -8.55
N MET A 181 -4.43 -4.91 -8.51
CA MET A 181 -5.67 -5.00 -7.73
C MET A 181 -6.66 -3.86 -8.09
N GLU A 182 -7.35 -3.34 -7.08
CA GLU A 182 -8.22 -2.17 -7.14
C GLU A 182 -7.47 -0.83 -7.04
N ASN A 183 -6.13 -0.79 -7.12
CA ASN A 183 -5.40 0.47 -6.90
C ASN A 183 -5.79 1.57 -7.90
N LYS A 184 -6.24 1.20 -9.10
CA LYS A 184 -6.75 2.15 -10.12
C LYS A 184 -7.90 3.03 -9.62
N GLU A 185 -8.64 2.59 -8.59
CA GLU A 185 -9.73 3.36 -8.00
C GLU A 185 -9.27 4.66 -7.32
N PHE A 186 -8.00 4.74 -6.90
CA PHE A 186 -7.47 5.92 -6.20
C PHE A 186 -6.29 6.61 -6.87
N LEU A 187 -5.57 5.95 -7.79
CA LEU A 187 -4.31 6.47 -8.32
C LEU A 187 -4.45 7.87 -8.93
N GLU A 188 -5.35 8.05 -9.90
CA GLU A 188 -5.50 9.33 -10.60
C GLU A 188 -6.07 10.42 -9.67
N GLU A 189 -7.15 10.10 -8.95
CA GLU A 189 -7.83 11.02 -8.03
C GLU A 189 -6.93 11.51 -6.89
N LEU A 190 -6.09 10.61 -6.36
CA LEU A 190 -5.10 10.96 -5.35
C LEU A 190 -3.80 11.52 -5.95
N LYS A 191 -3.78 11.84 -7.26
CA LYS A 191 -2.68 12.54 -7.96
C LYS A 191 -1.39 11.73 -8.02
N PHE A 192 -1.49 10.41 -8.09
CA PHE A 192 -0.34 9.60 -8.47
C PHE A 192 -0.01 9.87 -9.95
N GLY A 193 1.28 10.02 -10.25
CA GLY A 193 1.78 10.11 -11.61
C GLY A 193 2.34 8.77 -12.08
N ILE A 194 2.15 8.47 -13.36
CA ILE A 194 2.70 7.27 -13.99
C ILE A 194 4.23 7.32 -13.96
N GLY A 195 4.85 6.27 -13.43
CA GLY A 195 6.30 6.04 -13.47
C GLY A 195 6.75 5.39 -14.77
N ASP A 196 8.06 5.27 -14.91
CA ASP A 196 8.74 4.64 -16.07
C ASP A 196 8.97 3.13 -15.89
N GLY A 197 9.00 2.65 -14.65
CA GLY A 197 9.21 1.24 -14.32
C GLY A 197 7.97 0.36 -14.51
N ASN A 198 8.18 -0.82 -15.11
CA ASN A 198 7.22 -1.91 -15.08
C ASN A 198 7.81 -3.09 -14.29
N LEU A 199 6.97 -3.78 -13.52
CA LEU A 199 7.35 -5.01 -12.84
C LEU A 199 6.85 -6.21 -13.65
N GLN A 200 7.65 -7.27 -13.76
CA GLN A 200 7.26 -8.50 -14.44
C GLN A 200 7.23 -9.67 -13.46
N TYR A 201 6.17 -10.46 -13.52
CA TYR A 201 6.01 -11.67 -12.72
C TYR A 201 6.29 -12.90 -13.57
N TYR A 202 7.10 -13.81 -13.03
CA TYR A 202 7.47 -15.08 -13.63
C TYR A 202 7.27 -16.19 -12.60
N LEU A 203 6.75 -17.34 -13.05
CA LEU A 203 6.68 -18.55 -12.25
C LEU A 203 7.70 -19.54 -12.79
N TYR A 204 8.54 -20.08 -11.91
CA TYR A 204 9.51 -21.10 -12.28
C TYR A 204 8.85 -22.48 -12.24
N ASN A 205 9.05 -23.28 -13.29
CA ASN A 205 8.52 -24.65 -13.41
C ASN A 205 6.98 -24.76 -13.25
N TRP A 206 6.24 -23.72 -13.64
CA TRP A 206 4.78 -23.70 -13.58
C TRP A 206 4.20 -23.10 -14.85
N ARG A 207 3.26 -23.81 -15.48
CA ARG A 207 2.56 -23.35 -16.69
C ARG A 207 1.17 -22.84 -16.31
N CYS A 208 0.85 -21.61 -16.69
CA CYS A 208 -0.47 -21.02 -16.49
C CYS A 208 -0.89 -20.15 -17.69
N PRO A 209 -2.20 -19.87 -17.86
CA PRO A 209 -2.65 -18.83 -18.77
C PRO A 209 -2.12 -17.44 -18.36
N PRO A 210 -2.12 -16.44 -19.26
CA PRO A 210 -1.85 -15.05 -18.88
C PRO A 210 -2.89 -14.55 -17.86
N VAL A 211 -2.43 -14.05 -16.72
CA VAL A 211 -3.29 -13.47 -15.67
C VAL A 211 -3.24 -11.93 -15.79
N PRO A 212 -4.39 -11.23 -15.81
CA PRO A 212 -4.39 -9.76 -15.83
C PRO A 212 -3.88 -9.18 -14.49
N PRO A 213 -3.26 -7.98 -14.47
CA PRO A 213 -2.73 -7.38 -13.23
C PRO A 213 -3.76 -7.23 -12.09
N GLN A 214 -5.05 -7.10 -12.42
CA GLN A 214 -6.14 -6.99 -11.46
C GLN A 214 -6.43 -8.32 -10.72
N LYS A 215 -5.90 -9.44 -11.22
CA LYS A 215 -6.11 -10.79 -10.69
C LYS A 215 -4.88 -11.35 -9.96
N VAL A 216 -3.89 -10.51 -9.69
CA VAL A 216 -2.63 -10.87 -9.02
C VAL A 216 -2.45 -10.06 -7.76
N ILE A 217 -2.12 -10.75 -6.67
CA ILE A 217 -1.86 -10.14 -5.36
C ILE A 217 -0.60 -10.72 -4.73
N HIS A 218 0.52 -10.47 -5.39
CA HIS A 218 1.82 -10.86 -4.87
C HIS A 218 2.77 -9.67 -4.97
N TYR A 219 3.34 -9.24 -3.86
CA TYR A 219 4.42 -8.26 -3.85
C TYR A 219 5.74 -9.00 -3.68
N THR A 220 6.64 -8.81 -4.64
CA THR A 220 8.01 -9.35 -4.57
C THR A 220 8.91 -8.35 -3.86
N PHE A 221 9.67 -8.82 -2.87
CA PHE A 221 10.74 -8.08 -2.21
C PHE A 221 12.06 -8.20 -3.00
#